data_AF-V8NE52-F1
#
_entry.id   AF-V8NE52-F1
#
_cell.length_a   1.000
_cell.length_b   1.000
_cell.length_c   1.000
_cell.angle_alpha   90.00
_cell.angle_beta   90.00
_cell.angle_gamma   90.00
#
_symmetry.space_group_name_H-M   'P 1'
#
loop_
_entity.id
_entity.type
_entity.pdbx_description
1 polymer ?
#
loop_
_entity_poly.entity_id
_entity_poly.type
_entity_poly.pdbx_seq_one_letter_code
_entity_poly.pdbx_strand_id
1 'polypeptide(L)' 'MCILFFKFDPRPVSKNAYRLILAANRDEYYHRPSKSADFWDNSGEILSGLDMEEGKEGGSWLGISKKGKMA' A
#
# COMPACT_ATOMS: atom_id res chain seq x y z
N MET A 1 6.46 6.62 -13.81
CA MET A 1 7.56 6.29 -12.87
C MET A 1 7.06 6.43 -11.44
N CYS A 2 6.78 5.31 -10.77
CA CYS A 2 6.34 5.33 -9.37
C CYS A 2 7.44 5.86 -8.44
N ILE A 3 7.04 6.52 -7.35
CA ILE A 3 7.97 7.04 -6.34
C ILE A 3 7.64 6.40 -5.00
N LEU A 4 8.67 5.93 -4.30
CA LEU A 4 8.55 5.39 -2.95
C LEU A 4 9.29 6.30 -1.96
N PHE A 5 8.57 6.81 -0.97
CA PHE A 5 9.12 7.49 0.19
C PHE A 5 9.22 6.50 1.34
N PHE A 6 10.41 6.41 1.93
CA PHE A 6 10.70 5.50 3.03
C PHE A 6 11.43 6.26 4.13
N LYS A 7 10.85 6.23 5.34
CA LYS A 7 11.52 6.70 6.56
C LYS A 7 11.53 5.57 7.57
N PHE A 8 12.72 5.19 8.02
CA PHE A 8 12.90 4.25 9.10
C PHE A 8 13.68 4.88 10.25
N ASP A 9 13.13 4.75 11.46
CA ASP A 9 13.75 5.21 12.70
C ASP A 9 13.72 4.08 13.74
N PRO A 10 14.86 3.43 14.03
CA PRO A 10 14.91 2.36 15.02
C PRO A 10 14.77 2.86 16.46
N ARG A 11 14.94 4.17 16.70
CA ARG A 11 14.93 4.81 18.03
C ARG A 11 14.09 6.09 18.00
N PRO A 12 12.76 5.98 17.80
CA PRO A 12 11.88 7.12 17.69
C PRO A 12 11.93 8.00 18.95
N VAL A 13 11.91 9.32 18.74
CA VAL A 13 12.00 10.35 19.79
C VAL A 13 10.85 10.32 20.81
N SER A 14 9.73 9.67 20.50
CA SER A 14 8.62 9.46 21.44
C SER A 14 8.02 8.06 21.29
N LYS A 15 7.36 7.57 22.36
CA LYS A 15 6.69 6.25 22.35
C LYS A 15 5.60 6.11 21.28
N ASN A 16 5.02 7.21 20.83
CA ASN A 16 3.93 7.23 19.86
C ASN A 16 4.40 7.55 18.43
N ALA A 17 5.70 7.78 18.22
CA ALA A 17 6.22 8.04 16.89
C ALA A 17 6.34 6.74 16.08
N TYR A 18 6.02 6.83 14.79
CA TYR A 18 6.14 5.71 13.85
C TYR A 18 7.61 5.34 13.63
N ARG A 19 7.93 4.05 13.78
CA ARG A 19 9.24 3.48 13.44
C ARG A 19 9.47 3.38 11.94
N LEU A 20 8.40 3.17 11.18
CA LEU A 20 8.41 3.07 9.73
C LEU A 20 7.28 3.91 9.18
N ILE A 21 7.60 4.79 8.23
CA ILE A 21 6.63 5.48 7.38
C ILE A 21 6.97 5.11 5.95
N LEU A 22 5.99 4.57 5.25
CA LEU A 22 6.06 4.24 3.84
C LEU A 22 4.96 5.00 3.12
N ALA A 23 5.30 5.71 2.05
CA ALA A 23 4.32 6.32 1.16
C ALA A 23 4.73 6.03 -0.28
N ALA A 24 3.81 5.49 -1.07
CA ALA A 24 4.05 5.20 -2.48
C ALA A 24 3.12 6.07 -3.34
N ASN A 25 3.67 6.66 -4.38
CA ASN A 25 2.91 7.24 -5.47
C ASN A 25 2.86 6.25 -6.64
N ARG A 26 1.64 5.93 -7.07
CA ARG A 26 1.37 5.22 -8.31
C ARG A 26 1.34 6.24 -9.45
N ASP A 27 2.39 6.22 -10.28
CA ASP A 27 2.42 7.06 -11.49
C ASP A 27 1.90 6.25 -12.69
N GLU A 28 0.59 6.33 -12.88
CA GLU A 28 -0.21 5.69 -13.93
C GLU A 28 -1.24 6.68 -14.49
N TYR A 29 -1.98 6.28 -15.52
CA TYR A 29 -3.06 7.11 -16.07
C TYR A 29 -4.07 7.53 -15.00
N TYR A 30 -4.35 8.83 -14.92
CA TYR A 30 -5.28 9.40 -13.94
C TYR A 30 -6.68 8.76 -13.98
N HIS A 31 -7.13 8.35 -15.17
CA HIS A 31 -8.43 7.73 -15.37
C HIS A 31 -8.45 6.21 -15.12
N ARG A 32 -7.31 5.57 -14.87
CA ARG A 32 -7.26 4.12 -14.63
C ARG A 32 -7.92 3.79 -13.29
N PRO A 33 -9.08 3.12 -13.30
CA PRO A 33 -9.88 2.94 -12.10
C PRO A 33 -9.15 2.04 -11.09
N SER A 34 -9.31 2.36 -9.81
CA SER A 34 -8.78 1.55 -8.71
C SER A 34 -9.70 1.63 -7.51
N LYS A 35 -9.82 0.54 -6.75
CA LYS A 35 -10.49 0.52 -5.45
C LYS A 35 -9.58 1.17 -4.40
N SER A 36 -10.16 1.99 -3.53
CA SER A 36 -9.48 2.52 -2.34
C SER A 36 -8.90 1.38 -1.49
N ALA A 37 -7.85 1.68 -0.74
CA ALA A 37 -7.21 0.67 0.09
C ALA A 37 -8.18 0.13 1.15
N ASP A 38 -8.39 -1.18 1.12
CA ASP A 38 -9.22 -1.90 2.07
C ASP A 38 -8.67 -3.32 2.27
N PHE A 39 -9.15 -4.00 3.31
CA PHE A 39 -8.86 -5.41 3.49
C PHE A 39 -9.54 -6.22 2.39
N TRP A 40 -8.79 -7.13 1.78
CA TRP A 40 -9.31 -7.95 0.70
C TRP A 40 -10.41 -8.88 1.20
N ASP A 41 -11.55 -8.92 0.50
CA ASP A 41 -12.76 -9.61 0.96
C ASP A 41 -12.55 -11.11 1.24
N ASN A 42 -11.70 -11.79 0.46
CA ASN A 42 -11.49 -13.25 0.57
C ASN A 42 -10.59 -13.67 1.74
N SER A 43 -9.61 -12.85 2.12
CA SER A 43 -8.64 -13.24 3.16
C SER A 43 -8.72 -12.36 4.40
N GLY A 44 -9.15 -11.10 4.26
CA GLY A 44 -9.09 -10.09 5.31
C GLY A 44 -7.66 -9.81 5.80
N GLU A 45 -6.63 -10.40 5.18
CA GLU A 45 -5.26 -10.38 5.67
C GLU A 45 -4.42 -9.27 5.03
N ILE A 46 -4.77 -8.88 3.81
CA ILE A 46 -4.02 -7.90 3.01
C ILE A 46 -4.82 -6.60 2.93
N LEU A 47 -4.19 -5.49 3.32
CA LEU A 47 -4.65 -4.13 3.10
C LEU A 47 -3.94 -3.58 1.87
N SER A 48 -4.69 -3.30 0.80
CA SER A 48 -4.18 -2.58 -0.37
C SER A 48 -5.30 -1.97 -1.19
N GLY A 49 -4.97 -1.00 -2.04
CA GLY A 49 -5.83 -0.67 -3.18
C GLY A 49 -5.81 -1.82 -4.19
N LEU A 50 -6.81 -1.88 -5.06
CA LEU A 50 -6.90 -2.89 -6.12
C LEU A 50 -7.10 -2.22 -7.48
N ASP A 51 -6.42 -2.74 -8.48
CA ASP A 51 -6.66 -2.38 -9.87
C ASP A 51 -8.05 -2.87 -10.29
N MET A 52 -8.79 -1.97 -10.96
CA MET A 52 -10.12 -2.25 -11.50
C MET A 52 -10.15 -2.09 -13.03
N GLU A 53 -9.00 -1.86 -13.66
CA GLU A 53 -8.86 -1.84 -15.11
C GLU A 53 -9.14 -3.22 -15.70
N GLU A 54 -9.89 -3.27 -16.80
CA GLU A 54 -10.29 -4.51 -17.45
C GLU A 54 -9.07 -5.33 -17.88
N GLY A 55 -9.04 -6.62 -17.48
CA GLY A 55 -7.92 -7.53 -17.75
C GLY A 55 -6.69 -7.32 -16.86
N LYS A 56 -6.78 -6.45 -15.84
CA LYS A 56 -5.73 -6.20 -14.83
C LYS A 56 -6.24 -6.31 -13.40
N GLU A 57 -7.49 -6.76 -13.22
CA GLU A 57 -8.19 -6.77 -11.95
C GLU A 57 -7.43 -7.58 -10.88
N GLY A 58 -7.45 -7.08 -9.65
CA GLY A 58 -6.77 -7.73 -8.52
C GLY A 58 -5.27 -7.45 -8.43
N GLY A 59 -4.70 -6.72 -9.39
CA GLY A 59 -3.37 -6.13 -9.25
C GLY A 59 -3.30 -5.09 -8.13
N SER A 60 -2.11 -4.86 -7.58
CA SER A 60 -1.86 -3.83 -6.57
C SER A 60 -0.45 -3.27 -6.72
N TRP A 61 -0.25 -2.02 -6.31
CA TRP A 61 1.04 -1.32 -6.35
C TRP A 61 1.74 -1.22 -4.98
N LEU A 62 0.98 -1.39 -3.90
CA LEU A 62 1.50 -1.44 -2.53
C LEU A 62 0.48 -2.15 -1.64
N GLY A 63 0.92 -3.20 -0.95
CA GLY A 63 0.09 -3.91 0.03
C GLY A 63 0.85 -4.23 1.31
N ILE A 64 0.10 -4.34 2.40
CA ILE A 64 0.62 -4.83 3.68
C ILE A 64 -0.30 -5.91 4.25
N SER A 65 0.28 -6.99 4.72
CA SER A 65 -0.44 -8.02 5.47
C SER A 65 -0.55 -7.65 6.95
N LYS A 66 -1.55 -8.20 7.65
CA LYS A 66 -1.67 -8.11 9.12
C LYS A 66 -0.45 -8.67 9.87
N LYS A 67 0.34 -9.54 9.22
CA LYS A 67 1.61 -10.08 9.74
C LYS A 67 2.82 -9.19 9.47
N GLY A 68 2.63 -8.02 8.85
CA GLY A 68 3.68 -7.05 8.58
C GLY A 68 4.52 -7.32 7.33
N LYS A 69 4.20 -8.35 6.52
CA LYS A 69 4.81 -8.50 5.19
C LYS A 69 4.24 -7.44 4.25
N MET A 70 5.11 -6.77 3.49
CA MET A 70 4.77 -5.73 2.51
C MET A 70 5.25 -6.16 1.13
N ALA A 71 4.54 -5.73 0.07
CA ALA A 71 4.89 -5.93 -1.32
C ALA A 71 4.49 -4.71 -2.16
#